data_AF-A0ABD2J2M9-F1
#
_entry.id   AF-A0ABD2J2M9-F1
#
_cell.length_a   1.000
_cell.length_b   1.000
_cell.length_c   1.000
_cell.angle_alpha   90.00
_cell.angle_beta   90.00
_cell.angle_gamma   90.00
#
_symmetry.space_group_name_H-M   'P 1'
#
loop_
_entity.id
_entity.type
_entity.pdbx_description
1 polymer ?
#
loop_
_entity_poly.entity_id
_entity_poly.type
_entity_poly.pdbx_seq_one_letter_code
_entity_poly.pdbx_strand_id
1 'polypeptide(L)'
;MHLENKKQAETRAQLKDDAFLREIHSRLKPGIENSERRFDVHKFTCAALALPDFSDFVRLRPLIDALIAELNLNDFLGCTAALEMLAETAATAPKCVPFFGQIGLLDKVYALFIRTKEEPDMGIIHIACIRFFAYLCTTDANALTKFPKFTADVFDAVFRFNAFDVTRRQLAFETLAVISSTSGAKQILSQNETLYNMQRAMSNLAVAVATTAEPSLKARHLEAVRMFFDRIADESGCQPEQKCTAASFEAEEQLLHRWFRWLGEPFPRLLLQCVRDPISEVQLAALRVLMALTRHQWAYAHFCALTDFVNLLVDRSVNFDADAMQLKCALICRLVEAAPSALDDGQMEKLRDYCTKGPFWGAPVVEVATEEAA
;
A
#
# COMPACT_ATOMS: atom_id res chain seq x y z
N MET A 1 7.42 -6.12 -17.86
CA MET A 1 8.46 -5.37 -18.61
C MET A 1 8.25 -5.37 -20.13
N HIS A 2 8.35 -6.50 -20.86
CA HIS A 2 8.25 -6.48 -22.34
C HIS A 2 6.88 -6.02 -22.89
N LEU A 3 5.78 -6.43 -22.24
CA LEU A 3 4.42 -6.04 -22.63
C LEU A 3 4.10 -4.56 -22.34
N GLU A 4 4.62 -4.04 -21.24
CA GLU A 4 4.39 -2.66 -20.80
C GLU A 4 5.14 -1.66 -21.68
N ASN A 5 6.40 -1.98 -22.03
CA ASN A 5 7.18 -1.20 -23.00
C ASN A 5 6.51 -1.16 -24.37
N LYS A 6 5.87 -2.27 -24.79
CA LYS A 6 5.09 -2.33 -26.03
C LYS A 6 3.87 -1.41 -25.98
N LYS A 7 3.09 -1.44 -24.91
CA LYS A 7 1.92 -0.55 -24.71
C LYS A 7 2.34 0.92 -24.71
N GLN A 8 3.40 1.27 -24.00
CA GLN A 8 3.90 2.65 -23.99
C GLN A 8 4.36 3.12 -25.38
N ALA A 9 5.04 2.26 -26.15
CA ALA A 9 5.44 2.59 -27.52
C ALA A 9 4.24 2.82 -28.45
N GLU A 10 3.19 2.02 -28.31
CA GLU A 10 1.93 2.19 -29.04
C GLU A 10 1.23 3.51 -28.69
N THR A 11 1.10 3.84 -27.40
CA THR A 11 0.54 5.11 -26.96
C THR A 11 1.34 6.31 -27.50
N ARG A 12 2.68 6.22 -27.53
CA ARG A 12 3.52 7.26 -28.14
C ARG A 12 3.27 7.45 -29.64
N ALA A 13 3.06 6.36 -30.37
CA ALA A 13 2.76 6.43 -31.79
C ALA A 13 1.39 7.10 -32.03
N GLN A 14 0.38 6.69 -31.26
CA GLN A 14 -0.97 7.25 -31.27
C GLN A 14 -1.00 8.74 -30.93
N LEU A 15 -0.20 9.19 -29.95
CA LEU A 15 -0.10 10.61 -29.58
C LEU A 15 0.46 11.50 -30.67
N LYS A 16 1.22 10.96 -31.64
CA LYS A 16 1.76 11.72 -32.76
C LYS A 16 0.74 11.91 -33.88
N ASP A 17 -0.32 11.11 -33.92
CA ASP A 17 -1.33 11.10 -34.98
C ASP A 17 -2.53 11.99 -34.63
N ASP A 18 -2.64 13.15 -35.29
CA ASP A 18 -3.75 14.08 -35.12
C ASP A 18 -5.08 13.57 -35.67
N ALA A 19 -5.06 12.62 -36.61
CA ALA A 19 -6.29 11.97 -37.07
C ALA A 19 -6.84 11.04 -35.97
N PHE A 20 -5.96 10.27 -35.34
CA PHE A 20 -6.29 9.41 -34.22
C PHE A 20 -6.85 10.21 -33.03
N LEU A 21 -6.21 11.32 -32.64
CA LEU A 21 -6.70 12.15 -31.52
C LEU A 21 -8.08 12.75 -31.80
N ARG A 22 -8.33 13.19 -33.05
CA ARG A 22 -9.66 13.67 -33.46
C ARG A 22 -10.70 12.56 -33.44
N GLU A 23 -10.33 11.35 -33.88
CA GLU A 23 -11.20 10.19 -33.84
C GLU A 23 -11.57 9.82 -32.40
N ILE A 24 -10.59 9.71 -31.50
CA ILE A 24 -10.82 9.45 -30.08
C ILE A 24 -11.71 10.54 -29.46
N HIS A 25 -11.46 11.81 -29.75
CA HIS A 25 -12.30 12.89 -29.25
C HIS A 25 -13.75 12.77 -29.73
N SER A 26 -13.98 12.36 -30.98
CA SER A 26 -15.32 12.18 -31.54
C SER A 26 -16.14 11.08 -30.85
N ARG A 27 -15.49 10.18 -30.10
CA ARG A 27 -16.10 9.09 -29.33
C ARG A 27 -16.64 9.55 -27.97
N LEU A 28 -16.34 10.77 -27.52
CA LEU A 28 -16.80 11.35 -26.25
C LEU A 28 -18.27 11.81 -26.25
N LYS A 29 -19.12 11.20 -27.08
CA LYS A 29 -20.54 11.59 -27.16
C LYS A 29 -21.24 11.33 -25.82
N PRO A 30 -22.04 12.28 -25.31
CA PRO A 30 -22.81 12.07 -24.08
C PRO A 30 -23.87 10.98 -24.27
N GLY A 31 -24.30 10.35 -23.17
CA GLY A 31 -25.34 9.31 -23.13
C GLY A 31 -24.86 7.96 -22.60
N ILE A 32 -25.74 7.22 -21.91
CA ILE A 32 -25.41 5.97 -21.21
C ILE A 32 -24.90 4.88 -22.18
N GLU A 33 -25.45 4.84 -23.40
CA GLU A 33 -25.07 3.89 -24.46
C GLU A 33 -23.63 4.06 -24.97
N ASN A 34 -23.01 5.21 -24.69
CA ASN A 34 -21.62 5.49 -25.07
C ASN A 34 -20.64 5.37 -23.89
N SER A 35 -21.09 4.91 -22.71
CA SER A 35 -20.27 4.83 -21.49
C SER A 35 -18.99 4.01 -21.69
N GLU A 36 -19.07 2.85 -22.32
CA GLU A 36 -17.92 2.00 -22.65
C GLU A 36 -16.92 2.73 -23.56
N ARG A 37 -17.41 3.40 -24.61
CA ARG A 37 -16.56 4.17 -25.53
C ARG A 37 -15.87 5.34 -24.83
N ARG A 38 -16.58 6.06 -23.96
CA ARG A 38 -15.98 7.14 -23.15
C ARG A 38 -14.91 6.59 -22.20
N PHE A 39 -15.19 5.46 -21.57
CA PHE A 39 -14.25 4.80 -20.67
C PHE A 39 -12.94 4.41 -21.38
N ASP A 40 -13.01 3.93 -22.63
CA ASP A 40 -11.81 3.65 -23.42
C ASP A 40 -11.03 4.92 -23.80
N VAL A 41 -11.71 6.02 -24.10
CA VAL A 41 -11.07 7.34 -24.32
C VAL A 41 -10.36 7.79 -23.05
N HIS A 42 -10.99 7.64 -21.88
CA HIS A 42 -10.40 8.04 -20.60
C HIS A 42 -9.20 7.17 -20.22
N LYS A 43 -9.26 5.86 -20.49
CA LYS A 43 -8.10 4.95 -20.36
C LYS A 43 -6.93 5.39 -21.23
N PHE A 44 -7.18 5.70 -22.50
CA PHE A 44 -6.14 6.22 -23.39
C PHE A 44 -5.54 7.53 -22.83
N THR A 45 -6.40 8.44 -22.36
CA THR A 45 -5.98 9.72 -21.79
C THR A 45 -5.06 9.51 -20.59
N CYS A 46 -5.42 8.63 -19.66
CA CYS A 46 -4.59 8.34 -18.48
C CYS A 46 -3.29 7.62 -18.87
N ALA A 47 -3.34 6.68 -19.81
CA ALA A 47 -2.14 6.00 -20.32
C ALA A 47 -1.16 6.99 -20.97
N ALA A 48 -1.67 7.98 -21.70
CA ALA A 48 -0.86 9.05 -22.28
C ALA A 48 -0.23 9.96 -21.22
N LEU A 49 -0.99 10.34 -20.19
CA LEU A 49 -0.47 11.12 -19.05
C LEU A 49 0.61 10.38 -18.27
N ALA A 50 0.50 9.06 -18.15
CA ALA A 50 1.45 8.19 -17.45
C ALA A 50 2.78 7.96 -18.19
N LEU A 51 2.89 8.31 -19.48
CA LEU A 51 4.15 8.17 -20.23
C LEU A 51 5.23 9.08 -19.65
N PRO A 52 6.41 8.60 -19.22
CA PRO A 52 7.42 9.42 -18.51
C PRO A 52 7.85 10.70 -19.25
N ASP A 53 7.95 10.64 -20.57
CA ASP A 53 8.41 11.69 -21.48
C ASP A 53 7.32 12.69 -21.91
N PHE A 54 6.04 12.40 -21.64
CA PHE A 54 4.93 13.26 -22.07
C PHE A 54 4.86 14.57 -21.26
N SER A 55 4.80 15.72 -21.92
CA SER A 55 4.71 17.03 -21.27
C SER A 55 3.74 18.00 -21.93
N ASP A 56 3.16 17.63 -23.09
CA ASP A 56 2.25 18.48 -23.86
C ASP A 56 0.81 18.33 -23.37
N PHE A 57 0.56 18.75 -22.13
CA PHE A 57 -0.78 18.67 -21.51
C PHE A 57 -1.84 19.48 -22.29
N VAL A 58 -1.43 20.51 -23.05
CA VAL A 58 -2.32 21.33 -23.87
C VAL A 58 -2.93 20.49 -24.99
N ARG A 59 -2.13 19.62 -25.63
CA ARG A 59 -2.62 18.75 -26.71
C ARG A 59 -3.70 17.77 -26.26
N LEU A 60 -3.63 17.29 -25.01
CA LEU A 60 -4.65 16.39 -24.44
C LEU A 60 -5.76 17.13 -23.69
N ARG A 61 -5.71 18.46 -23.63
CA ARG A 61 -6.64 19.25 -22.82
C ARG A 61 -8.13 18.91 -23.06
N PRO A 62 -8.62 18.75 -24.31
CA PRO A 62 -10.02 18.39 -24.54
C PRO A 62 -10.42 17.02 -23.99
N LEU A 63 -9.49 16.05 -23.98
CA LEU A 63 -9.75 14.70 -23.43
C LEU A 63 -9.71 14.73 -21.90
N ILE A 64 -8.79 15.51 -21.33
CA ILE A 64 -8.68 15.73 -19.89
C ILE A 64 -9.93 16.44 -19.37
N ASP A 65 -10.37 17.51 -20.03
CA ASP A 65 -11.59 18.23 -19.65
C ASP A 65 -12.82 17.33 -19.71
N ALA A 66 -12.88 16.40 -20.69
CA ALA A 66 -13.94 15.40 -20.76
C ALA A 66 -13.90 14.42 -19.58
N LEU A 67 -12.71 13.92 -19.19
CA LEU A 67 -12.55 13.09 -18.00
C LEU A 67 -12.98 13.83 -16.73
N ILE A 68 -12.62 15.11 -16.61
CA ILE A 68 -13.03 15.96 -15.48
C ILE A 68 -14.53 16.22 -15.49
N ALA A 69 -15.17 16.25 -16.67
CA ALA A 69 -16.61 16.41 -16.80
C ALA A 69 -17.40 15.18 -16.30
N GLU A 70 -16.79 13.99 -16.27
CA GLU A 70 -17.38 12.78 -15.67
C GLU A 70 -17.51 12.88 -14.15
N LEU A 71 -16.85 13.85 -13.49
CA LEU A 71 -17.03 14.15 -12.06
C LEU A 71 -18.39 14.83 -11.80
N ASN A 72 -19.46 14.10 -12.11
CA ASN A 72 -20.85 14.51 -12.05
C ASN A 72 -21.64 13.54 -11.19
N LEU A 73 -22.31 14.05 -10.16
CA LEU A 73 -23.08 13.25 -9.20
C LEU A 73 -24.31 12.56 -9.81
N ASN A 74 -24.76 12.99 -11.00
CA ASN A 74 -25.88 12.33 -11.69
C ASN A 74 -25.46 11.01 -12.37
N ASP A 75 -24.16 10.78 -12.58
CA ASP A 75 -23.60 9.53 -13.10
C ASP A 75 -22.62 8.94 -12.08
N PHE A 76 -23.16 8.20 -11.10
CA PHE A 76 -22.37 7.61 -10.03
C PHE A 76 -21.25 6.70 -10.54
N LEU A 77 -21.52 5.92 -11.58
CA LEU A 77 -20.56 4.96 -12.11
C LEU A 77 -19.47 5.68 -12.91
N GLY A 78 -19.85 6.64 -13.76
CA GLY A 78 -18.90 7.49 -14.47
C GLY A 78 -18.01 8.29 -13.51
N CYS A 79 -18.60 8.89 -12.48
CA CYS A 79 -17.89 9.68 -11.49
C CYS A 79 -16.89 8.84 -10.67
N THR A 80 -17.28 7.66 -10.21
CA THR A 80 -16.39 6.78 -9.43
C THR A 80 -15.26 6.23 -10.30
N ALA A 81 -15.54 5.82 -11.54
CA ALA A 81 -14.53 5.38 -12.50
C ALA A 81 -13.53 6.51 -12.82
N ALA A 82 -14.02 7.73 -13.05
CA ALA A 82 -13.16 8.88 -13.31
C ALA A 82 -12.27 9.23 -12.12
N LEU A 83 -12.82 9.21 -10.89
CA LEU A 83 -12.04 9.43 -9.67
C LEU A 83 -10.92 8.40 -9.51
N GLU A 84 -11.19 7.12 -9.74
CA GLU A 84 -10.19 6.06 -9.64
C GLU A 84 -9.08 6.22 -10.69
N MET A 85 -9.44 6.53 -11.95
CA MET A 85 -8.45 6.79 -13.01
C MET A 85 -7.56 8.01 -12.68
N LEU A 86 -8.16 9.07 -12.15
CA LEU A 86 -7.44 10.27 -11.76
C LEU A 86 -6.55 10.02 -10.53
N ALA A 87 -6.99 9.20 -9.58
CA ALA A 87 -6.21 8.79 -8.42
C ALA A 87 -4.95 8.02 -8.83
N GLU A 88 -5.13 6.99 -9.68
CA GLU A 88 -4.03 6.20 -10.22
C GLU A 88 -3.05 7.07 -11.03
N THR A 89 -3.57 8.01 -11.83
CA THR A 89 -2.73 8.95 -12.60
C THR A 89 -1.95 9.88 -11.67
N ALA A 90 -2.57 10.38 -10.59
CA ALA A 90 -1.89 11.23 -9.61
C ALA A 90 -0.76 10.48 -8.87
N ALA A 91 -0.93 9.17 -8.64
CA ALA A 91 0.08 8.33 -7.99
C ALA A 91 1.23 7.92 -8.92
N THR A 92 0.91 7.53 -10.16
CA THR A 92 1.89 6.97 -11.11
C THR A 92 2.57 8.03 -11.97
N ALA A 93 1.96 9.22 -12.13
CA ALA A 93 2.50 10.32 -12.93
C ALA A 93 2.62 11.62 -12.09
N PRO A 94 3.59 11.72 -11.17
CA PRO A 94 3.75 12.88 -10.27
C PRO A 94 3.79 14.25 -10.99
N LYS A 95 4.35 14.28 -12.20
CA LYS A 95 4.41 15.48 -13.07
C LYS A 95 3.04 16.05 -13.47
N CYS A 96 1.99 15.25 -13.39
CA CYS A 96 0.62 15.70 -13.68
C CYS A 96 0.02 16.50 -12.52
N VAL A 97 0.51 16.31 -11.29
CA VAL A 97 -0.06 16.95 -10.10
C VAL A 97 -0.02 18.49 -10.15
N PRO A 98 1.10 19.14 -10.53
CA PRO A 98 1.11 20.60 -10.69
C PRO A 98 0.10 21.09 -11.74
N PHE A 99 -0.03 20.36 -12.84
CA PHE A 99 -1.00 20.67 -13.90
C PHE A 99 -2.44 20.49 -13.41
N PHE A 100 -2.74 19.41 -12.67
CA PHE A 100 -4.04 19.20 -12.02
C PHE A 100 -4.41 20.34 -11.07
N GLY A 101 -3.44 20.87 -10.33
CA GLY A 101 -3.63 22.08 -9.52
C GLY A 101 -3.97 23.31 -10.38
N GLN A 102 -3.22 23.56 -11.45
CA GLN A 102 -3.43 24.72 -12.33
C GLN A 102 -4.80 24.74 -13.00
N ILE A 103 -5.34 23.58 -13.38
CA ILE A 103 -6.65 23.48 -14.03
C ILE A 103 -7.83 23.40 -13.03
N GLY A 104 -7.55 23.50 -11.71
CA GLY A 104 -8.57 23.47 -10.66
C GLY A 104 -9.17 22.08 -10.39
N LEU A 105 -8.53 21.00 -10.86
CA LEU A 105 -9.03 19.64 -10.63
C LEU A 105 -9.03 19.29 -9.13
N LEU A 106 -7.95 19.63 -8.43
CA LEU A 106 -7.82 19.29 -7.00
C LEU A 106 -8.92 19.95 -6.16
N ASP A 107 -9.23 21.22 -6.44
CA ASP A 107 -10.30 21.96 -5.78
C ASP A 107 -11.68 21.38 -6.11
N LYS A 108 -11.89 20.97 -7.37
CA LYS A 108 -13.14 20.32 -7.80
C LYS A 108 -13.37 19.00 -7.06
N VAL A 109 -12.35 18.14 -6.94
CA VAL A 109 -12.47 16.88 -6.18
C VAL A 109 -12.64 17.15 -4.69
N TYR A 110 -12.02 18.20 -4.15
CA TYR A 110 -12.19 18.56 -2.74
C TYR A 110 -13.60 19.07 -2.42
N ALA A 111 -14.18 19.88 -3.31
CA ALA A 111 -15.58 20.30 -3.20
C ALA A 111 -16.54 19.10 -3.27
N LEU A 112 -16.25 18.15 -4.17
CA LEU A 112 -17.00 16.90 -4.29
C LEU A 112 -16.91 16.05 -3.01
N PHE A 113 -15.72 15.92 -2.43
CA PHE A 113 -15.48 15.22 -1.17
C PHE A 113 -16.32 15.79 -0.02
N ILE A 114 -16.32 17.12 0.15
CA ILE A 114 -17.08 17.81 1.20
C ILE A 114 -18.58 17.54 1.02
N ARG A 115 -19.10 17.71 -0.20
CA ARG A 115 -20.52 17.54 -0.50
C ARG A 115 -20.99 16.10 -0.27
N THR A 116 -20.23 15.13 -0.75
CA THR A 116 -20.60 13.71 -0.68
C THR A 116 -20.58 13.15 0.76
N LYS A 117 -19.89 13.80 1.69
CA LYS A 117 -19.91 13.43 3.11
C LYS A 117 -21.27 13.67 3.76
N GLU A 118 -21.93 14.76 3.36
CA GLU A 118 -23.18 15.22 3.98
C GLU A 118 -24.41 14.48 3.42
N GLU A 119 -24.27 13.86 2.24
CA GLU A 119 -25.35 13.17 1.54
C GLU A 119 -25.35 11.65 1.86
N PRO A 120 -26.43 11.08 2.44
CA PRO A 120 -26.44 9.69 2.92
C PRO A 120 -26.24 8.65 1.80
N ASP A 121 -26.67 8.95 0.57
CA ASP A 121 -26.61 8.04 -0.58
C ASP A 121 -25.30 8.17 -1.38
N MET A 122 -24.40 9.08 -0.99
CA MET A 122 -23.18 9.40 -1.73
C MET A 122 -21.92 8.70 -1.19
N GLY A 123 -22.08 7.72 -0.29
CA GLY A 123 -20.97 7.07 0.39
C GLY A 123 -19.92 6.45 -0.54
N ILE A 124 -20.31 5.91 -1.69
CA ILE A 124 -19.38 5.31 -2.66
C ILE A 124 -18.49 6.38 -3.30
N ILE A 125 -19.07 7.51 -3.71
CA ILE A 125 -18.32 8.64 -4.30
C ILE A 125 -17.42 9.26 -3.23
N HIS A 126 -17.91 9.40 -2.00
CA HIS A 126 -17.10 9.90 -0.88
C HIS A 126 -15.85 9.03 -0.66
N ILE A 127 -15.99 7.70 -0.68
CA ILE A 127 -14.86 6.76 -0.59
C ILE A 127 -13.90 6.94 -1.78
N ALA A 128 -14.41 7.11 -3.00
CA ALA A 128 -13.57 7.34 -4.18
C ALA A 128 -12.78 8.66 -4.08
N CYS A 129 -13.37 9.72 -3.49
CA CYS A 129 -12.65 10.95 -3.20
C CYS A 129 -11.55 10.75 -2.14
N ILE A 130 -11.83 9.99 -1.07
CA ILE A 130 -10.82 9.63 -0.06
C ILE A 130 -9.65 8.91 -0.73
N ARG A 131 -9.92 7.94 -1.60
CA ARG A 131 -8.88 7.24 -2.38
C ARG A 131 -8.07 8.21 -3.22
N PHE A 132 -8.72 9.10 -3.99
CA PHE A 132 -8.03 10.12 -4.78
C PHE A 132 -7.02 10.92 -3.96
N PHE A 133 -7.43 11.45 -2.80
CA PHE A 133 -6.53 12.21 -1.96
C PHE A 133 -5.45 11.37 -1.28
N ALA A 134 -5.73 10.11 -0.95
CA ALA A 134 -4.72 9.19 -0.42
C ALA A 134 -3.62 8.91 -1.45
N TYR A 135 -3.99 8.62 -2.70
CA TYR A 135 -3.05 8.45 -3.81
C TYR A 135 -2.33 9.75 -4.17
N LEU A 136 -2.98 10.91 -4.05
CA LEU A 136 -2.30 12.20 -4.21
C LEU A 136 -1.19 12.39 -3.15
N CYS A 137 -1.39 11.93 -1.91
CA CYS A 137 -0.37 12.02 -0.86
C CYS A 137 0.90 11.19 -1.16
N THR A 138 0.82 10.21 -2.06
CA THR A 138 2.00 9.43 -2.47
C THR A 138 2.93 10.22 -3.39
N THR A 139 2.49 11.36 -3.93
CA THR A 139 3.27 12.22 -4.84
C THR A 139 3.38 13.67 -4.37
N ASP A 140 2.38 14.20 -3.65
CA ASP A 140 2.43 15.50 -2.97
C ASP A 140 1.99 15.35 -1.50
N ALA A 141 2.95 15.12 -0.61
CA ALA A 141 2.69 15.00 0.83
C ALA A 141 2.03 16.26 1.44
N ASN A 142 2.16 17.43 0.81
CA ASN A 142 1.50 18.65 1.26
C ASN A 142 -0.03 18.59 1.09
N ALA A 143 -0.57 17.62 0.35
CA ALA A 143 -2.01 17.39 0.29
C ALA A 143 -2.63 17.20 1.69
N LEU A 144 -1.87 16.66 2.66
CA LEU A 144 -2.31 16.52 4.05
C LEU A 144 -2.63 17.85 4.72
N THR A 145 -1.84 18.89 4.44
CA THR A 145 -2.05 20.23 5.03
C THR A 145 -2.98 21.08 4.18
N LYS A 146 -2.95 20.92 2.85
CA LYS A 146 -3.81 21.64 1.91
C LYS A 146 -5.29 21.23 2.01
N PHE A 147 -5.57 19.96 2.32
CA PHE A 147 -6.93 19.41 2.39
C PHE A 147 -7.27 18.87 3.79
N PRO A 148 -7.35 19.73 4.82
CA PRO A 148 -7.41 19.29 6.22
C PRO A 148 -8.69 18.52 6.58
N LYS A 149 -9.82 18.77 5.90
CA LYS A 149 -11.05 17.99 6.13
C LYS A 149 -10.89 16.54 5.68
N PHE A 150 -10.18 16.30 4.59
CA PHE A 150 -9.86 14.95 4.14
C PHE A 150 -9.03 14.22 5.20
N THR A 151 -7.97 14.87 5.69
CA THR A 151 -7.10 14.25 6.69
C THR A 151 -7.83 13.99 8.01
N ALA A 152 -8.65 14.94 8.46
CA ALA A 152 -9.51 14.76 9.63
C ALA A 152 -10.45 13.54 9.49
N ASP A 153 -11.03 13.34 8.30
CA ASP A 153 -11.94 12.23 8.03
C ASP A 153 -11.25 10.87 8.04
N VAL A 154 -10.02 10.79 7.51
CA VAL A 154 -9.22 9.56 7.60
C VAL A 154 -8.92 9.20 9.05
N PHE A 155 -8.53 10.18 9.87
CA PHE A 155 -8.27 9.93 11.30
C PHE A 155 -9.56 9.62 12.08
N ASP A 156 -10.69 10.26 11.79
CA ASP A 156 -11.98 9.90 12.40
C ASP A 156 -12.36 8.46 12.06
N ALA A 157 -12.16 8.05 10.80
CA ALA A 157 -12.40 6.68 10.35
C ALA A 157 -11.55 5.66 11.14
N VAL A 158 -10.26 5.96 11.34
CA VAL A 158 -9.33 5.13 12.14
C VAL A 158 -9.68 5.12 13.62
N PHE A 159 -10.09 6.25 14.19
CA PHE A 159 -10.42 6.36 15.61
C PHE A 159 -11.74 5.68 15.97
N ARG A 160 -12.66 5.61 15.01
CA ARG A 160 -13.99 5.03 15.16
C ARG A 160 -14.15 3.73 14.38
N PHE A 161 -13.06 3.07 14.00
CA PHE A 161 -13.09 1.89 13.14
C PHE A 161 -14.14 0.85 13.59
N ASN A 162 -14.20 0.57 14.90
CA ASN A 162 -15.18 -0.37 15.50
C ASN A 162 -16.66 -0.01 15.27
N ALA A 163 -16.99 1.26 14.99
CA ALA A 163 -18.35 1.71 14.74
C ALA A 163 -18.81 1.50 13.29
N PHE A 164 -17.90 1.15 12.37
CA PHE A 164 -18.25 0.94 10.96
C PHE A 164 -18.49 -0.53 10.63
N ASP A 165 -19.06 -0.77 9.44
CA ASP A 165 -19.08 -2.09 8.80
C ASP A 165 -17.67 -2.56 8.40
N VAL A 166 -17.56 -3.82 7.98
CA VAL A 166 -16.28 -4.47 7.61
C VAL A 166 -15.55 -3.72 6.50
N THR A 167 -16.26 -3.25 5.48
CA THR A 167 -15.66 -2.56 4.32
C THR A 167 -15.06 -1.22 4.73
N ARG A 168 -15.79 -0.43 5.52
CA ARG A 168 -15.29 0.85 6.03
C ARG A 168 -14.15 0.68 7.05
N ARG A 169 -14.20 -0.35 7.91
CA ARG A 169 -13.10 -0.70 8.82
C ARG A 169 -11.80 -0.95 8.07
N GLN A 170 -11.87 -1.75 7.03
CA GLN A 170 -10.73 -2.05 6.18
C GLN A 170 -10.15 -0.77 5.58
N LEU A 171 -11.01 0.04 4.95
CA LEU A 171 -10.57 1.24 4.25
C LEU A 171 -9.89 2.25 5.18
N ALA A 172 -10.27 2.32 6.45
CA ALA A 172 -9.69 3.29 7.40
C ALA A 172 -8.17 3.14 7.54
N PHE A 173 -7.70 1.94 7.88
CA PHE A 173 -6.27 1.70 8.09
C PHE A 173 -5.49 1.60 6.77
N GLU A 174 -6.08 1.01 5.74
CA GLU A 174 -5.48 0.92 4.41
C GLU A 174 -5.20 2.32 3.83
N THR A 175 -6.18 3.23 3.94
CA THR A 175 -6.03 4.62 3.49
C THR A 175 -4.92 5.35 4.23
N LEU A 176 -4.88 5.25 5.58
CA LEU A 176 -3.82 5.89 6.36
C LEU A 176 -2.43 5.31 6.03
N ALA A 177 -2.36 4.00 5.79
CA ALA A 177 -1.13 3.34 5.37
C ALA A 177 -0.65 3.85 4.00
N VAL A 178 -1.55 3.97 3.01
CA VAL A 178 -1.25 4.55 1.68
C VAL A 178 -0.72 5.99 1.82
N ILE A 179 -1.39 6.82 2.61
CA ILE A 179 -0.96 8.20 2.87
C ILE A 179 0.47 8.24 3.42
N SER A 180 0.80 7.33 4.32
CA SER A 180 2.12 7.25 4.98
C SER A 180 3.21 6.58 4.14
N SER A 181 2.95 6.26 2.86
CA SER A 181 3.90 5.55 2.01
C SER A 181 5.14 6.35 1.62
N THR A 182 5.16 7.67 1.85
CA THR A 182 6.30 8.54 1.54
C THR A 182 6.94 9.12 2.80
N SER A 183 8.26 9.39 2.76
CA SER A 183 9.01 9.90 3.91
C SER A 183 8.49 11.28 4.33
N GLY A 184 8.21 12.13 3.34
CA GLY A 184 7.60 13.45 3.55
C GLY A 184 6.24 13.37 4.26
N ALA A 185 5.37 12.43 3.87
CA ALA A 185 4.08 12.26 4.53
C ALA A 185 4.25 11.74 5.97
N LYS A 186 5.14 10.76 6.21
CA LYS A 186 5.45 10.28 7.57
C LYS A 186 5.94 11.41 8.47
N GLN A 187 6.80 12.29 7.96
CA GLN A 187 7.28 13.47 8.70
C GLN A 187 6.14 14.42 9.05
N ILE A 188 5.30 14.80 8.09
CA ILE A 188 4.15 15.69 8.34
C ILE A 188 3.20 15.10 9.38
N LEU A 189 2.86 13.81 9.25
CA LEU A 189 2.00 13.09 10.19
C LEU A 189 2.58 13.05 11.62
N SER A 190 3.89 13.17 11.77
CA SER A 190 4.58 13.03 13.06
C SER A 190 4.95 14.36 13.71
N GLN A 191 4.95 15.45 12.94
CA GLN A 191 5.27 16.79 13.45
C GLN A 191 4.07 17.47 14.13
N ASN A 192 2.85 17.05 13.83
CA ASN A 192 1.65 17.72 14.32
C ASN A 192 0.70 16.76 15.06
N GLU A 193 1.08 16.37 16.28
CA GLU A 193 0.31 15.41 17.11
C GLU A 193 -1.10 15.90 17.45
N THR A 194 -1.32 17.22 17.45
CA THR A 194 -2.65 17.80 17.74
C THR A 194 -3.65 17.55 16.62
N LEU A 195 -3.18 17.54 15.36
CA LEU A 195 -4.00 17.24 14.19
C LEU A 195 -3.97 15.74 13.87
N TYR A 196 -2.82 15.11 14.06
CA TYR A 196 -2.52 13.75 13.62
C TYR A 196 -2.05 12.92 14.82
N ASN A 197 -3.00 12.33 15.54
CA ASN A 197 -2.65 11.47 16.67
C ASN A 197 -2.23 10.07 16.19
N MET A 198 -1.01 9.98 15.66
CA MET A 198 -0.42 8.73 15.16
C MET A 198 -0.25 7.67 16.25
N GLN A 199 -0.01 8.09 17.50
CA GLN A 199 0.04 7.16 18.63
C GLN A 199 -1.30 6.41 18.78
N ARG A 200 -2.42 7.15 18.79
CA ARG A 200 -3.76 6.56 18.86
C ARG A 200 -4.06 5.72 17.61
N ALA A 201 -3.65 6.18 16.43
CA ALA A 201 -3.85 5.42 15.19
C ALA A 201 -3.13 4.06 15.21
N MET A 202 -1.86 4.04 15.62
CA MET A 202 -1.06 2.81 15.75
C MET A 202 -1.63 1.88 16.83
N SER A 203 -2.00 2.43 17.99
CA SER A 203 -2.63 1.63 19.05
C SER A 203 -3.95 1.00 18.58
N ASN A 204 -4.79 1.77 17.87
CA ASN A 204 -6.03 1.25 17.28
C ASN A 204 -5.76 0.17 16.21
N LEU A 205 -4.70 0.30 15.41
CA LEU A 205 -4.32 -0.70 14.42
C LEU A 205 -3.92 -2.03 15.10
N ALA A 206 -3.13 -1.96 16.18
CA ALA A 206 -2.78 -3.15 16.96
C ALA A 206 -4.02 -3.82 17.58
N VAL A 207 -4.95 -3.02 18.13
CA VAL A 207 -6.25 -3.53 18.61
C VAL A 207 -7.02 -4.18 17.47
N ALA A 208 -7.09 -3.56 16.29
CA ALA A 208 -7.80 -4.11 15.13
C ALA A 208 -7.22 -5.47 14.69
N VAL A 209 -5.89 -5.63 14.67
CA VAL A 209 -5.24 -6.92 14.42
C VAL A 209 -5.61 -7.96 15.49
N ALA A 210 -5.60 -7.56 16.77
CA ALA A 210 -5.87 -8.47 17.88
C ALA A 210 -7.33 -8.93 17.96
N THR A 211 -8.29 -8.04 17.69
CA THR A 211 -9.72 -8.31 17.93
C THR A 211 -10.49 -8.77 16.70
N THR A 212 -9.92 -8.64 15.49
CA THR A 212 -10.62 -9.05 14.27
C THR A 212 -10.74 -10.58 14.20
N ALA A 213 -11.97 -11.08 14.14
CA ALA A 213 -12.23 -12.52 14.00
C ALA A 213 -12.16 -12.99 12.54
N GLU A 214 -12.53 -12.14 11.58
CA GLU A 214 -12.58 -12.47 10.16
C GLU A 214 -11.16 -12.48 9.57
N PRO A 215 -10.67 -13.63 9.07
CA PRO A 215 -9.25 -13.77 8.69
C PRO A 215 -8.80 -12.83 7.58
N SER A 216 -9.63 -12.56 6.58
CA SER A 216 -9.23 -11.73 5.44
C SER A 216 -9.11 -10.26 5.84
N LEU A 217 -9.99 -9.75 6.71
CA LEU A 217 -9.88 -8.44 7.32
C LEU A 217 -8.65 -8.35 8.26
N LYS A 218 -8.36 -9.40 9.03
CA LYS A 218 -7.14 -9.44 9.87
C LYS A 218 -5.87 -9.37 9.00
N ALA A 219 -5.82 -10.13 7.91
CA ALA A 219 -4.73 -10.09 6.94
C ALA A 219 -4.57 -8.68 6.32
N ARG A 220 -5.67 -7.97 6.05
CA ARG A 220 -5.62 -6.58 5.58
C ARG A 220 -5.12 -5.58 6.62
N HIS A 221 -5.46 -5.75 7.90
CA HIS A 221 -4.86 -4.94 8.97
C HIS A 221 -3.34 -5.19 9.07
N LEU A 222 -2.90 -6.45 8.96
CA LEU A 222 -1.48 -6.80 8.90
C LEU A 222 -0.80 -6.19 7.68
N GLU A 223 -1.46 -6.18 6.52
CA GLU A 223 -0.93 -5.51 5.32
C GLU A 223 -0.79 -3.99 5.52
N ALA A 224 -1.73 -3.34 6.20
CA ALA A 224 -1.59 -1.95 6.60
C ALA A 224 -0.37 -1.74 7.53
N VAL A 225 -0.15 -2.61 8.51
CA VAL A 225 1.08 -2.59 9.34
C VAL A 225 2.31 -2.70 8.45
N ARG A 226 2.36 -3.67 7.53
CA ARG A 226 3.49 -3.85 6.61
C ARG A 226 3.78 -2.56 5.84
N MET A 227 2.75 -1.89 5.32
CA MET A 227 2.89 -0.65 4.54
C MET A 227 3.47 0.50 5.37
N PHE A 228 3.06 0.69 6.63
CA PHE A 228 3.63 1.72 7.51
C PHE A 228 5.15 1.56 7.71
N PHE A 229 5.59 0.31 7.86
CA PHE A 229 6.99 -0.06 8.11
C PHE A 229 7.71 -0.54 6.85
N ASP A 230 7.13 -0.32 5.67
CA ASP A 230 7.86 -0.65 4.46
C ASP A 230 8.99 0.37 4.30
N ARG A 231 10.19 -0.12 4.00
CA ARG A 231 11.33 0.76 3.75
C ARG A 231 11.07 1.43 2.42
N ILE A 232 11.02 2.75 2.44
CA ILE A 232 10.96 3.54 1.22
C ILE A 232 12.34 3.38 0.57
N ALA A 233 12.42 2.54 -0.45
CA ALA A 233 13.65 2.41 -1.22
C ALA A 233 13.94 3.73 -1.91
N ASP A 234 15.18 4.20 -1.82
CA ASP A 234 15.70 5.40 -2.49
C ASP A 234 15.70 5.32 -4.04
N GLU A 235 14.97 4.37 -4.65
CA GLU A 235 15.25 3.94 -6.03
C GLU A 235 14.15 4.18 -7.07
N SER A 236 13.02 4.84 -6.78
CA SER A 236 12.07 5.17 -7.86
C SER A 236 11.41 6.53 -7.74
N GLY A 237 12.06 7.54 -8.31
CA GLY A 237 11.38 8.68 -8.93
C GLY A 237 11.33 9.99 -8.13
N CYS A 238 12.04 10.10 -7.01
CA CYS A 238 12.21 11.40 -6.37
C CYS A 238 13.01 12.34 -7.29
N GLN A 239 12.57 13.60 -7.39
CA GLN A 239 13.31 14.63 -8.10
C GLN A 239 14.74 14.74 -7.52
N PRO A 240 15.74 15.10 -8.33
CA PRO A 240 17.17 15.08 -7.95
C PRO A 240 17.55 15.96 -6.73
N GLU A 241 16.60 16.74 -6.21
CA GLU A 241 16.75 17.66 -5.07
C GLU A 241 16.50 16.97 -3.71
N GLN A 242 15.85 15.80 -3.67
CA GLN A 242 15.67 14.97 -2.47
C GLN A 242 16.61 13.78 -2.48
N LYS A 243 17.92 14.04 -2.40
CA LYS A 243 18.86 12.99 -2.01
C LYS A 243 18.62 12.68 -0.54
N CYS A 244 18.26 11.43 -0.24
CA CYS A 244 18.32 10.92 1.12
C CYS A 244 19.73 11.11 1.67
N THR A 245 19.82 11.93 2.71
CA THR A 245 21.05 12.10 3.47
C THR A 245 21.08 11.05 4.57
N ALA A 246 22.26 10.72 5.09
CA ALA A 246 22.36 9.82 6.24
C ALA A 246 21.49 10.30 7.43
N ALA A 247 21.39 11.61 7.62
CA ALA A 247 20.56 12.23 8.65
C ALA A 247 19.05 12.05 8.41
N SER A 248 18.56 12.15 7.17
CA SER A 248 17.14 11.91 6.87
C SER A 248 16.76 10.44 7.03
N PHE A 249 17.68 9.53 6.70
CA PHE A 249 17.50 8.10 6.95
C PHE A 249 17.41 7.79 8.44
N GLU A 250 18.33 8.32 9.25
CA GLU A 250 18.31 8.13 10.69
C GLU A 250 17.04 8.69 11.34
N ALA A 251 16.58 9.87 10.91
CA ALA A 251 15.35 10.47 11.39
C ALA A 251 14.11 9.60 11.07
N GLU A 252 14.05 9.02 9.88
CA GLU A 252 12.96 8.09 9.53
C GLU A 252 13.03 6.79 10.33
N GLU A 253 14.21 6.22 10.54
CA GLU A 253 14.39 5.03 11.39
C GLU A 253 13.91 5.28 12.83
N GLN A 254 14.28 6.42 13.43
CA GLN A 254 13.82 6.81 14.76
C GLN A 254 12.30 6.99 14.80
N LEU A 255 11.73 7.54 13.72
CA LEU A 255 10.30 7.75 13.61
C LEU A 255 9.54 6.41 13.53
N LEU A 256 9.97 5.51 12.65
CA LEU A 256 9.36 4.20 12.50
C LEU A 256 9.51 3.37 13.78
N HIS A 257 10.66 3.44 14.47
CA HIS A 257 10.80 2.79 15.77
C HIS A 257 9.79 3.30 16.80
N ARG A 258 9.51 4.61 16.80
CA ARG A 258 8.51 5.22 17.67
C ARG A 258 7.09 4.75 17.32
N TRP A 259 6.73 4.74 16.04
CA TRP A 259 5.44 4.23 15.58
C TRP A 259 5.25 2.75 15.95
N PHE A 260 6.28 1.94 15.81
CA PHE A 260 6.26 0.54 16.21
C PHE A 260 5.99 0.38 17.71
N ARG A 261 6.64 1.18 18.56
CA ARG A 261 6.39 1.17 20.01
C ARG A 261 4.94 1.55 20.36
N TRP A 262 4.28 2.37 19.55
CA TRP A 262 2.88 2.73 19.74
C TRP A 262 1.88 1.62 19.37
N LEU A 263 2.29 0.60 18.61
CA LEU A 263 1.50 -0.64 18.48
C LEU A 263 1.39 -1.37 19.83
N GLY A 264 2.35 -1.12 20.74
CA GLY A 264 2.36 -1.62 22.11
C GLY A 264 3.27 -2.84 22.32
N GLU A 265 3.73 -3.00 23.55
CA GLU A 265 4.60 -4.11 24.00
C GLU A 265 4.09 -5.53 23.65
N PRO A 266 2.77 -5.82 23.63
CA PRO A 266 2.30 -7.15 23.22
C PRO A 266 2.43 -7.43 21.71
N PHE A 267 2.61 -6.42 20.88
CA PHE A 267 2.52 -6.54 19.43
C PHE A 267 3.52 -7.53 18.81
N PRO A 268 4.81 -7.57 19.19
CA PRO A 268 5.74 -8.58 18.70
C PRO A 268 5.23 -10.02 18.91
N ARG A 269 4.66 -10.31 20.09
CA ARG A 269 4.10 -11.64 20.40
C ARG A 269 2.82 -11.92 19.63
N LEU A 270 1.93 -10.92 19.50
CA LEU A 270 0.74 -11.01 18.67
C LEU A 270 1.11 -11.37 17.23
N LEU A 271 2.15 -10.74 16.68
CA LEU A 271 2.61 -11.03 15.34
C LEU A 271 3.10 -12.48 15.18
N LEU A 272 3.85 -13.01 16.16
CA LEU A 272 4.25 -14.42 16.17
C LEU A 272 3.07 -15.38 16.32
N GLN A 273 1.99 -14.97 17.01
CA GLN A 273 0.75 -15.73 17.05
C GLN A 273 0.08 -15.76 15.68
N CYS A 274 0.06 -14.66 14.95
CA CYS A 274 -0.47 -14.62 13.58
C CYS A 274 0.35 -15.48 12.60
N VAL A 275 1.67 -15.60 12.79
CA VAL A 275 2.50 -16.54 12.00
C VAL A 275 2.13 -18.01 12.28
N ARG A 276 1.63 -18.32 13.48
CA ARG A 276 1.16 -19.66 13.88
C ARG A 276 -0.32 -19.90 13.58
N ASP A 277 -1.02 -18.90 13.05
CA ASP A 277 -2.46 -19.01 12.76
C ASP A 277 -2.69 -20.17 11.77
N PRO A 278 -3.74 -21.00 11.92
CA PRO A 278 -4.02 -22.07 10.96
C PRO A 278 -4.45 -21.55 9.57
N ILE A 279 -4.79 -20.26 9.46
CA ILE A 279 -5.25 -19.65 8.21
C ILE A 279 -4.07 -19.07 7.42
N SER A 280 -3.85 -19.58 6.20
CA SER A 280 -2.68 -19.26 5.38
C SER A 280 -2.56 -17.77 5.01
N GLU A 281 -3.67 -17.08 4.73
CA GLU A 281 -3.63 -15.65 4.42
C GLU A 281 -3.16 -14.79 5.61
N VAL A 282 -3.50 -15.17 6.84
CA VAL A 282 -3.05 -14.49 8.07
C VAL A 282 -1.56 -14.77 8.30
N GLN A 283 -1.13 -16.03 8.14
CA GLN A 283 0.28 -16.41 8.22
C GLN A 283 1.13 -15.62 7.23
N LEU A 284 0.72 -15.58 5.97
CA LEU A 284 1.44 -14.91 4.90
C LEU A 284 1.52 -13.39 5.14
N ALA A 285 0.41 -12.76 5.56
CA ALA A 285 0.41 -11.34 5.92
C ALA A 285 1.34 -11.05 7.11
N ALA A 286 1.33 -11.90 8.14
CA ALA A 286 2.21 -11.75 9.31
C ALA A 286 3.70 -11.90 8.95
N LEU A 287 4.04 -12.87 8.08
CA LEU A 287 5.39 -13.03 7.55
C LEU A 287 5.82 -11.82 6.73
N ARG A 288 4.91 -11.20 5.95
CA ARG A 288 5.21 -9.95 5.22
C ARG A 288 5.49 -8.79 6.17
N VAL A 289 4.77 -8.67 7.28
CA VAL A 289 5.07 -7.68 8.32
C VAL A 289 6.45 -7.91 8.93
N LEU A 290 6.80 -9.15 9.30
CA LEU A 290 8.16 -9.48 9.79
C LEU A 290 9.22 -9.15 8.74
N MET A 291 8.94 -9.43 7.48
CA MET A 291 9.83 -9.10 6.37
C MET A 291 10.02 -7.58 6.21
N ALA A 292 8.99 -6.76 6.41
CA ALA A 292 9.12 -5.30 6.39
C ALA A 292 9.92 -4.82 7.61
N LEU A 293 9.55 -5.26 8.81
CA LEU A 293 10.18 -4.84 10.06
C LEU A 293 11.67 -5.20 10.14
N THR A 294 12.06 -6.40 9.68
CA THR A 294 13.47 -6.83 9.68
C THR A 294 14.35 -6.11 8.66
N ARG A 295 13.81 -5.14 7.90
CA ARG A 295 14.64 -4.17 7.16
C ARG A 295 15.22 -3.10 8.08
N HIS A 296 14.70 -2.98 9.30
CA HIS A 296 15.11 -2.02 10.31
C HIS A 296 15.92 -2.67 11.42
N GLN A 297 17.08 -2.10 11.74
CA GLN A 297 18.01 -2.67 12.72
C GLN A 297 17.41 -2.77 14.12
N TRP A 298 16.57 -1.82 14.51
CA TRP A 298 15.91 -1.83 15.82
C TRP A 298 14.89 -2.97 15.99
N ALA A 299 14.41 -3.58 14.90
CA ALA A 299 13.41 -4.65 14.97
C ALA A 299 14.00 -5.93 15.58
N TYR A 300 15.27 -6.22 15.32
CA TYR A 300 15.93 -7.42 15.85
C TYR A 300 15.88 -7.47 17.37
N ALA A 301 16.07 -6.33 18.06
CA ALA A 301 16.00 -6.26 19.52
C ALA A 301 14.61 -6.65 20.07
N HIS A 302 13.53 -6.43 19.31
CA HIS A 302 12.17 -6.76 19.73
C HIS A 302 11.80 -8.22 19.48
N PHE A 303 12.25 -8.80 18.36
CA PHE A 303 11.89 -10.16 17.96
C PHE A 303 12.89 -11.21 18.44
N CYS A 304 14.20 -10.97 18.33
CA CYS A 304 15.23 -11.92 18.75
C CYS A 304 15.26 -12.11 20.27
N ALA A 305 14.78 -11.13 21.04
CA ALA A 305 14.61 -11.27 22.49
C ALA A 305 13.48 -12.24 22.89
N LEU A 306 12.60 -12.62 21.95
CA LEU A 306 11.53 -13.59 22.20
C LEU A 306 12.10 -15.01 22.10
N THR A 307 11.98 -15.78 23.18
CA THR A 307 12.55 -17.14 23.32
C THR A 307 12.05 -18.12 22.25
N ASP A 308 10.89 -17.88 21.67
CA ASP A 308 10.22 -18.75 20.70
C ASP A 308 10.42 -18.31 19.24
N PHE A 309 11.04 -17.15 18.98
CA PHE A 309 11.16 -16.59 17.63
C PHE A 309 11.96 -17.48 16.69
N VAL A 310 13.22 -17.81 17.05
CA VAL A 310 14.08 -18.66 16.23
C VAL A 310 13.47 -20.04 16.05
N ASN A 311 12.94 -20.61 17.14
CA ASN A 311 12.31 -21.94 17.11
C ASN A 311 11.11 -21.97 16.16
N LEU A 312 10.26 -20.94 16.17
CA LEU A 312 9.15 -20.81 15.23
C LEU A 312 9.61 -20.76 13.77
N LEU A 313 10.68 -20.00 13.47
CA LEU A 313 11.16 -19.87 12.09
C LEU A 313 11.73 -21.18 11.55
N VAL A 314 12.53 -21.90 12.35
CA VAL A 314 13.14 -23.16 11.91
C VAL A 314 12.18 -24.36 11.98
N ASP A 315 11.04 -24.21 12.66
CA ASP A 315 10.02 -25.25 12.74
C ASP A 315 9.44 -25.58 11.35
N ARG A 316 9.63 -26.83 10.93
CA ARG A 316 9.14 -27.37 9.65
C ARG A 316 7.77 -28.04 9.77
N SER A 317 7.25 -28.18 10.99
CA SER A 317 5.94 -28.81 11.25
C SER A 317 4.75 -27.86 11.04
N VAL A 318 5.00 -26.55 10.98
CA VAL A 318 3.96 -25.55 10.69
C VAL A 318 3.54 -25.68 9.23
N ASN A 319 2.25 -25.94 9.01
CA ASN A 319 1.65 -26.00 7.69
C ASN A 319 1.60 -24.60 7.07
N PHE A 320 2.57 -24.31 6.21
CA PHE A 320 2.61 -23.13 5.36
C PHE A 320 2.31 -23.55 3.91
N ASP A 321 1.65 -22.67 3.16
CA ASP A 321 1.61 -22.80 1.70
C ASP A 321 2.98 -22.48 1.08
N ALA A 322 3.13 -22.73 -0.22
CA ALA A 322 4.41 -22.56 -0.91
C ALA A 322 4.95 -21.12 -0.82
N ASP A 323 4.07 -20.12 -0.90
CA ASP A 323 4.44 -18.70 -0.84
C ASP A 323 4.93 -18.32 0.56
N ALA A 324 4.23 -18.75 1.61
CA ALA A 324 4.62 -18.53 2.99
C ALA A 324 5.93 -19.27 3.34
N MET A 325 6.14 -20.49 2.82
CA MET A 325 7.41 -21.21 2.98
C MET A 325 8.59 -20.45 2.36
N GLN A 326 8.42 -19.94 1.14
CA GLN A 326 9.45 -19.13 0.48
C GLN A 326 9.73 -17.84 1.24
N LEU A 327 8.69 -17.15 1.69
CA LEU A 327 8.83 -15.90 2.44
C LEU A 327 9.50 -16.13 3.80
N LYS A 328 9.16 -17.22 4.50
CA LYS A 328 9.85 -17.64 5.72
C LYS A 328 11.32 -17.91 5.48
N CYS A 329 11.67 -18.63 4.41
CA CYS A 329 13.07 -18.89 4.06
C CYS A 329 13.83 -17.59 3.77
N ALA A 330 13.24 -16.66 3.02
CA ALA A 330 13.84 -15.36 2.75
C ALA A 330 14.05 -14.53 4.03
N LEU A 331 13.13 -14.62 5.00
CA LEU A 331 13.25 -13.97 6.31
C LEU A 331 14.43 -14.54 7.10
N ILE A 332 14.58 -15.88 7.09
CA ILE A 332 15.69 -16.57 7.73
C ILE A 332 17.02 -16.19 7.08
N CYS A 333 17.11 -16.18 5.74
CA CYS A 333 18.30 -15.74 5.02
C CYS A 333 18.71 -14.32 5.44
N ARG A 334 17.75 -13.40 5.54
CA ARG A 334 18.04 -12.03 6.01
C ARG A 334 18.57 -12.00 7.43
N LEU A 335 18.02 -12.80 8.34
CA LEU A 335 18.53 -12.88 9.71
C LEU A 335 19.97 -13.39 9.75
N VAL A 336 20.30 -14.39 8.92
CA VAL A 336 21.66 -14.90 8.79
C VAL A 336 22.61 -13.83 8.26
N GLU A 337 22.20 -13.08 7.23
CA GLU A 337 22.98 -12.00 6.63
C GLU A 337 23.19 -10.83 7.61
N ALA A 338 22.15 -10.45 8.35
CA ALA A 338 22.22 -9.36 9.31
C ALA A 338 23.02 -9.70 10.57
N ALA A 339 23.11 -10.99 10.91
CA ALA A 339 23.82 -11.51 12.09
C ALA A 339 23.56 -10.69 13.37
N PRO A 340 22.29 -10.51 13.78
CA PRO A 340 21.96 -9.65 14.91
C PRO A 340 22.60 -10.19 16.19
N SER A 341 23.24 -9.31 16.96
CA SER A 341 23.94 -9.62 18.22
C SER A 341 23.05 -10.20 19.33
N ALA A 342 21.74 -10.09 19.18
CA ALA A 342 20.76 -10.68 20.08
C ALA A 342 20.62 -12.21 19.92
N LEU A 343 21.19 -12.80 18.86
CA LEU A 343 21.16 -14.24 18.62
C LEU A 343 22.49 -14.88 19.03
N ASP A 344 22.40 -16.01 19.72
CA ASP A 344 23.58 -16.81 20.06
C ASP A 344 24.08 -17.67 18.89
N ASP A 345 25.29 -18.22 19.00
CA ASP A 345 25.92 -19.02 17.96
C ASP A 345 25.10 -20.27 17.58
N GLY A 346 24.44 -20.89 18.55
CA GLY A 346 23.61 -22.08 18.31
C GLY A 346 22.30 -21.75 17.58
N GLN A 347 21.69 -20.61 17.88
CA GLN A 347 20.55 -20.07 17.14
C GLN A 347 20.95 -19.73 15.71
N MET A 348 22.11 -19.09 15.53
CA MET A 348 22.64 -18.76 14.20
C MET A 348 22.97 -20.02 13.37
N GLU A 349 23.49 -21.07 14.00
CA GLU A 349 23.74 -22.37 13.34
C GLU A 349 22.44 -23.01 12.84
N LYS A 350 21.38 -23.02 13.68
CA LYS A 350 20.05 -23.54 13.26
C LYS A 350 19.49 -22.81 12.04
N LEU A 351 19.64 -21.48 12.00
CA LEU A 351 19.17 -20.67 10.87
C LEU A 351 19.98 -20.98 9.60
N ARG A 352 21.31 -21.10 9.69
CA ARG A 352 22.17 -21.48 8.55
C ARG A 352 21.87 -22.88 8.02
N ASP A 353 21.64 -23.83 8.92
CA ASP A 353 21.24 -25.19 8.55
C ASP A 353 19.90 -25.19 7.78
N TYR A 354 18.93 -24.39 8.26
CA TYR A 354 17.65 -24.22 7.55
C TYR A 354 17.85 -23.67 6.14
N CYS A 355 18.65 -22.60 5.97
CA CYS A 355 18.96 -22.01 4.66
C CYS A 355 19.62 -23.01 3.71
N THR A 356 20.56 -23.80 4.23
CA THR A 356 21.31 -24.79 3.44
C THR A 356 20.40 -25.89 2.90
N LYS A 357 19.45 -26.35 3.72
CA LYS A 357 18.46 -27.38 3.32
C LYS A 357 17.36 -26.82 2.41
N GLY A 358 17.06 -25.53 2.53
CA GLY A 358 16.01 -24.86 1.76
C GLY A 358 14.59 -25.04 2.33
N PRO A 359 13.61 -24.32 1.76
CA PRO A 359 12.25 -24.25 2.30
C PRO A 359 11.54 -25.60 2.30
N PHE A 360 11.62 -26.34 1.19
CA PHE A 360 10.84 -27.57 0.95
C PHE A 360 11.52 -28.87 1.41
N TRP A 361 12.61 -28.78 2.17
CA TRP A 361 13.26 -29.98 2.70
C TRP A 361 12.36 -30.70 3.72
N GLY A 362 11.93 -31.92 3.36
CA GLY A 362 11.33 -32.90 4.26
C GLY A 362 12.33 -34.01 4.58
N ALA A 363 12.32 -34.53 5.81
CA ALA A 363 13.10 -35.72 6.12
C ALA A 363 12.65 -36.86 5.20
N PRO A 364 13.58 -37.64 4.62
CA PRO A 364 13.21 -38.77 3.77
C PRO A 364 12.31 -39.70 4.57
N VAL A 365 11.08 -39.90 4.08
CA VAL A 365 10.18 -40.92 4.62
C VAL A 365 10.85 -42.25 4.33
N VAL A 366 11.34 -42.92 5.38
CA VAL A 366 11.77 -44.30 5.28
C VAL A 366 10.50 -45.12 5.13
N GLU A 367 10.09 -45.42 3.90
CA GLU A 367 9.08 -46.43 3.65
C GLU A 367 9.67 -47.78 4.08
N VAL A 368 9.31 -48.22 5.28
CA VAL A 368 9.61 -49.58 5.74
C VAL A 368 8.67 -50.51 4.96
N ALA A 369 9.19 -51.12 3.89
CA ALA A 369 8.53 -52.24 3.24
C ALA A 369 8.40 -53.39 4.25
N THR A 370 7.21 -53.62 4.78
CA THR A 370 6.90 -54.87 5.46
C THR A 370 6.77 -55.96 4.41
N GLU A 371 7.82 -56.75 4.23
CA GLU A 371 7.73 -58.03 3.53
C GLU A 371 6.81 -58.93 4.37
N GLU A 372 5.59 -59.18 3.88
CA GLU A 372 4.73 -60.24 4.40
C GLU A 372 5.44 -61.57 4.14
N ALA A 373 5.99 -62.16 5.22
CA ALA A 373 6.51 -63.52 5.18
C ALA A 373 5.34 -64.49 4.96
N ALA A 374 5.36 -65.16 3.80
CA ALA A 374 4.44 -66.21 3.40
C ALA A 374 4.67 -67.54 4.15
#